data_AF-A0A954UWP1-F1
#
_entry.id   AF-A0A954UWP1-F1
#
_cell.length_a   1.000
_cell.length_b   1.000
_cell.length_c   1.000
_cell.angle_alpha   90.00
_cell.angle_beta   90.00
_cell.angle_gamma   90.00
#
_symmetry.space_group_name_H-M   'P 1'
#
loop_
_entity.id
_entity.type
_entity.pdbx_description
1 polymer ?
#
loop_
_entity_poly.entity_id
_entity_poly.type
_entity_poly.pdbx_seq_one_letter_code
_entity_poly.pdbx_strand_id
1 'polypeptide(L)'
;MFGGNFEVDQRLYRGVMPIIQQAHERGLGARNIENCESVRYAPTWWLPKEIESRRALNFDTVAAIACEFGLPTNLLDAVITQESGHKSWVISSAGAMGIMQIMPGTARLLGLSYTFNKVSNMRAGARYLRQQLDRFGRVDLALAAYNAGPERRALQRGY
;
A
#
# COMPACT_ATOMS: atom_id res chain seq x y z
N MET A 1 34.00 -8.94 -7.06
CA MET A 1 33.06 -9.99 -6.62
C MET A 1 32.03 -9.35 -5.70
N PHE A 2 30.82 -9.07 -6.18
CA PHE A 2 29.71 -8.63 -5.33
C PHE A 2 28.55 -9.60 -5.55
N GLY A 3 28.68 -10.78 -4.93
CA GLY A 3 27.58 -11.71 -4.75
C GLY A 3 26.85 -11.34 -3.47
N GLY A 4 25.82 -10.50 -3.59
CA GLY A 4 24.81 -10.32 -2.56
C GLY A 4 23.48 -10.56 -3.24
N ASN A 5 22.82 -11.67 -2.92
CA ASN A 5 21.44 -11.89 -3.33
C ASN A 5 20.60 -10.76 -2.72
N PHE A 6 20.24 -9.76 -3.53
CA PHE A 6 19.23 -8.79 -3.17
C PHE A 6 17.89 -9.53 -3.18
N GLU A 7 17.64 -10.30 -2.13
CA GLU A 7 16.32 -10.74 -1.78
C GLU A 7 15.54 -9.48 -1.43
N VAL A 8 14.93 -8.90 -2.46
CA VAL A 8 13.90 -7.88 -2.34
C VAL A 8 13.03 -8.29 -1.16
N ASP A 9 12.82 -7.41 -0.18
CA ASP A 9 11.95 -7.70 0.96
C ASP A 9 10.52 -7.92 0.43
N GLN A 10 10.25 -9.16 0.03
CA GLN A 10 9.05 -9.56 -0.68
C GLN A 10 7.88 -9.69 0.29
N ARG A 11 8.04 -9.37 1.58
CA ARG A 11 6.97 -9.53 2.57
C ARG A 11 5.73 -8.72 2.18
N LEU A 12 5.92 -7.46 1.78
CA LEU A 12 4.80 -6.62 1.33
C LEU A 12 4.19 -7.20 0.04
N TYR A 13 5.02 -7.59 -0.92
CA TYR A 13 4.55 -8.18 -2.19
C TYR A 13 3.74 -9.47 -1.96
N ARG A 14 4.27 -10.43 -1.21
CA ARG A 14 3.61 -11.72 -0.89
C ARG A 14 2.28 -11.54 -0.17
N GLY A 15 2.16 -10.51 0.67
CA GLY A 15 0.91 -10.19 1.36
C GLY A 15 -0.13 -9.50 0.47
N VAL A 16 0.32 -8.68 -0.47
CA VAL A 16 -0.53 -7.89 -1.37
C VAL A 16 -1.13 -8.72 -2.50
N MET A 17 -0.34 -9.61 -3.11
CA MET A 17 -0.72 -10.31 -4.35
C MET A 17 -1.99 -11.17 -4.25
N PRO A 18 -2.26 -11.92 -3.16
CA PRO A 18 -3.49 -12.72 -3.06
C PRO A 18 -4.77 -11.90 -3.14
N ILE A 19 -4.77 -10.68 -2.58
CA ILE A 19 -5.94 -9.77 -2.60
C ILE A 19 -6.15 -9.22 -4.01
N ILE A 20 -5.07 -8.82 -4.68
CA ILE A 20 -5.11 -8.33 -6.07
C ILE A 20 -5.57 -9.42 -7.03
N GLN A 21 -5.05 -10.65 -6.87
CA GLN A 21 -5.39 -11.77 -7.72
C GLN A 21 -6.88 -12.11 -7.64
N GLN A 22 -7.46 -12.18 -6.44
CA GLN A 22 -8.90 -12.39 -6.30
C GLN A 22 -9.71 -11.28 -6.99
N ALA A 23 -9.31 -10.02 -6.87
CA ALA A 23 -10.00 -8.93 -7.54
C ALA A 23 -9.98 -9.12 -9.07
N HIS A 24 -8.85 -9.56 -9.64
CA HIS A 24 -8.75 -9.88 -11.06
C HIS A 24 -9.67 -11.04 -11.47
N GLU A 25 -9.65 -12.15 -10.73
CA GLU A 25 -10.48 -13.34 -10.99
C GLU A 25 -11.99 -13.03 -10.96
N ARG A 26 -12.40 -12.04 -10.18
CA ARG A 26 -13.80 -11.59 -10.09
C ARG A 26 -14.18 -10.53 -11.12
N GLY A 27 -13.29 -10.17 -12.06
CA GLY A 27 -13.53 -9.08 -13.02
C GLY A 27 -13.61 -7.70 -12.37
N LEU A 28 -13.08 -7.57 -11.15
CA LEU A 28 -12.98 -6.34 -10.37
C LEU A 28 -11.59 -5.67 -10.50
N GLY A 29 -10.69 -6.30 -11.28
CA GLY A 29 -9.34 -5.81 -11.53
C GLY A 29 -9.28 -4.80 -12.67
N ALA A 30 -8.67 -3.64 -12.39
CA ALA A 30 -8.15 -2.66 -13.36
C ALA A 30 -9.02 -2.37 -14.59
N ARG A 31 -10.15 -1.67 -14.41
CA ARG A 31 -10.68 -0.79 -15.46
C ARG A 31 -10.04 0.59 -15.34
N ASN A 32 -9.94 1.30 -16.46
CA ASN A 32 -9.17 2.53 -16.65
C ASN A 32 -8.95 3.36 -15.38
N ILE A 33 -7.68 3.45 -14.96
CA ILE A 33 -7.20 4.28 -13.84
C ILE A 33 -7.63 5.75 -14.04
N GLU A 34 -7.85 6.15 -15.29
CA GLU A 34 -8.26 7.50 -15.70
C GLU A 34 -9.69 7.89 -15.29
N ASN A 35 -10.61 6.92 -15.13
CA ASN A 35 -12.03 7.21 -14.90
C ASN A 35 -12.53 6.85 -13.49
N CYS A 36 -11.63 6.42 -12.60
CA CYS A 36 -11.96 6.06 -11.21
C CYS A 36 -13.20 5.17 -11.07
N GLU A 37 -13.43 4.29 -12.05
CA GLU A 37 -14.64 3.48 -12.11
C GLU A 37 -14.69 2.60 -10.85
N SER A 38 -15.81 2.66 -10.13
CA SER A 38 -15.92 2.15 -8.77
C SER A 38 -15.75 0.62 -8.73
N VAL A 39 -14.55 0.19 -8.36
CA VAL A 39 -14.30 -1.20 -7.97
C VAL A 39 -15.27 -1.52 -6.82
N ARG A 40 -16.08 -2.57 -6.93
CA ARG A 40 -16.98 -2.99 -5.84
C ARG A 40 -16.18 -3.71 -4.78
N TYR A 41 -16.52 -3.47 -3.51
CA TYR A 41 -15.95 -4.25 -2.41
C TYR A 41 -16.25 -5.74 -2.59
N ALA A 42 -15.22 -6.55 -2.38
CA ALA A 42 -15.29 -8.00 -2.42
C ALA A 42 -14.65 -8.56 -1.14
N PRO A 43 -15.41 -9.28 -0.31
CA PRO A 43 -14.85 -9.92 0.88
C PRO A 43 -13.93 -11.06 0.49
N THR A 44 -12.82 -11.22 1.22
CA THR A 44 -11.98 -12.41 1.16
C THR A 44 -12.44 -13.42 2.22
N TRP A 45 -12.27 -14.71 1.95
CA TRP A 45 -12.64 -15.78 2.88
C TRP A 45 -11.49 -16.19 3.80
N TRP A 46 -10.25 -15.81 3.48
CA TRP A 46 -9.05 -16.20 4.23
C TRP A 46 -8.54 -15.13 5.19
N LEU A 47 -8.94 -13.87 5.03
CA LEU A 47 -8.57 -12.84 5.99
C LEU A 47 -9.38 -13.03 7.30
N PRO A 48 -8.74 -12.83 8.47
CA PRO A 48 -9.45 -12.79 9.75
C PRO A 48 -10.65 -11.84 9.69
N LYS A 49 -11.76 -12.25 10.32
CA LYS A 49 -13.04 -11.50 10.30
C LYS A 49 -12.88 -10.05 10.75
N GLU A 50 -11.99 -9.79 11.69
CA GLU A 50 -11.72 -8.45 12.21
C GLU A 50 -11.01 -7.57 11.17
N ILE A 51 -10.12 -8.16 10.35
CA ILE A 51 -9.48 -7.44 9.24
C ILE A 51 -10.52 -7.14 8.17
N GLU A 52 -11.33 -8.12 7.76
CA GLU A 52 -12.39 -7.91 6.77
C GLU A 52 -13.41 -6.85 7.19
N SER A 53 -13.83 -6.87 8.46
CA SER A 53 -14.77 -5.87 8.98
C SER A 53 -14.20 -4.45 8.86
N ARG A 54 -12.92 -4.25 9.18
CA ARG A 54 -12.26 -2.94 9.02
C ARG A 54 -12.00 -2.60 7.56
N ARG A 55 -11.69 -3.59 6.72
CA ARG A 55 -11.48 -3.42 5.28
C ARG A 55 -12.75 -2.92 4.61
N ALA A 56 -13.89 -3.58 4.86
CA ALA A 56 -15.21 -3.17 4.40
C ALA A 56 -15.56 -1.73 4.82
N LEU A 57 -15.37 -1.38 6.09
CA LEU A 57 -15.65 -0.04 6.62
C LEU A 57 -14.81 1.07 6.00
N ASN A 58 -13.62 0.76 5.48
CA ASN A 58 -12.70 1.73 4.93
C ASN A 58 -12.69 1.75 3.40
N PHE A 59 -13.31 0.76 2.75
CA PHE A 59 -13.13 0.51 1.33
C PHE A 59 -13.53 1.71 0.46
N ASP A 60 -14.65 2.37 0.73
CA ASP A 60 -15.09 3.54 -0.04
C ASP A 60 -14.10 4.72 0.08
N THR A 61 -13.54 4.92 1.29
CA THR A 61 -12.49 5.93 1.49
C THR A 61 -11.21 5.56 0.74
N VAL A 62 -10.84 4.28 0.73
CA VAL A 62 -9.70 3.77 -0.02
C VAL A 62 -9.91 3.93 -1.51
N ALA A 63 -11.11 3.65 -2.03
CA ALA A 63 -11.45 3.84 -3.43
C ALA A 63 -11.34 5.32 -3.86
N ALA A 64 -11.87 6.24 -3.05
CA ALA A 64 -11.78 7.67 -3.30
C ALA A 64 -10.32 8.16 -3.30
N ILE A 65 -9.51 7.73 -2.34
CA ILE A 65 -8.09 8.11 -2.27
C ILE A 65 -7.27 7.45 -3.40
N ALA A 66 -7.56 6.20 -3.73
CA ALA A 66 -6.89 5.53 -4.85
C ALA A 66 -7.14 6.29 -6.16
N CYS A 67 -8.38 6.72 -6.39
CA CYS A 67 -8.74 7.62 -7.48
C CYS A 67 -7.95 8.93 -7.45
N GLU A 68 -7.93 9.63 -6.30
CA GLU A 68 -7.19 10.89 -6.10
C GLU A 68 -5.73 10.80 -6.54
N PHE A 69 -5.08 9.65 -6.33
CA PHE A 69 -3.67 9.43 -6.65
C PHE A 69 -3.41 8.58 -7.89
N GLY A 70 -4.42 8.25 -8.70
CA GLY A 70 -4.25 7.42 -9.90
C GLY A 70 -3.67 6.04 -9.58
N LEU A 71 -4.20 5.39 -8.55
CA LEU A 71 -3.83 4.04 -8.11
C LEU A 71 -4.98 3.06 -8.38
N PRO A 72 -4.69 1.80 -8.73
CA PRO A 72 -5.69 0.74 -8.66
C PRO A 72 -6.23 0.60 -7.22
N THR A 73 -7.55 0.67 -7.03
CA THR A 73 -8.17 0.57 -5.70
C THR A 73 -7.76 -0.70 -4.95
N ASN A 74 -7.76 -1.84 -5.65
CA ASN A 74 -7.34 -3.12 -5.11
C ASN A 74 -5.87 -3.15 -4.67
N LEU A 75 -4.99 -2.40 -5.33
CA LEU A 75 -3.60 -2.28 -4.91
C LEU A 75 -3.47 -1.50 -3.60
N LEU A 76 -4.10 -0.32 -3.50
CA LEU A 76 -4.04 0.49 -2.28
C LEU A 76 -4.70 -0.23 -1.08
N ASP A 77 -5.84 -0.85 -1.31
CA ASP A 77 -6.55 -1.66 -0.33
C ASP A 77 -5.71 -2.85 0.17
N ALA A 78 -5.06 -3.56 -0.74
CA ALA A 78 -4.16 -4.66 -0.39
C ALA A 78 -2.94 -4.19 0.41
N VAL A 79 -2.35 -3.04 0.06
CA VAL A 79 -1.24 -2.44 0.83
C VAL A 79 -1.70 -2.08 2.24
N ILE A 80 -2.82 -1.38 2.40
CA ILE A 80 -3.36 -1.04 3.73
C ILE A 80 -3.65 -2.29 4.58
N THR A 81 -4.20 -3.32 3.93
CA THR A 81 -4.46 -4.61 4.58
C THR A 81 -3.16 -5.24 5.08
N GLN A 82 -2.11 -5.26 4.27
CA GLN A 82 -0.83 -5.85 4.63
C GLN A 82 -0.06 -5.02 5.68
N GLU A 83 -0.16 -3.70 5.66
CA GLU A 83 0.55 -2.82 6.59
C GLU A 83 -0.03 -2.88 8.01
N SER A 84 -1.35 -2.79 8.15
CA SER A 84 -1.97 -2.65 9.48
C SER A 84 -3.21 -3.51 9.69
N GLY A 85 -3.68 -4.21 8.65
CA GLY A 85 -5.02 -4.81 8.66
C GLY A 85 -6.10 -3.76 8.91
N HIS A 86 -5.93 -2.56 8.32
CA HIS A 86 -6.79 -1.38 8.50
C HIS A 86 -6.86 -0.80 9.92
N LYS A 87 -5.82 -0.96 10.75
CA LYS A 87 -5.73 -0.33 12.08
C LYS A 87 -5.10 1.05 12.00
N SER A 88 -5.82 2.10 12.40
CA SER A 88 -5.30 3.48 12.36
C SER A 88 -4.36 3.84 13.51
N TRP A 89 -4.45 3.12 14.63
CA TRP A 89 -3.73 3.42 15.87
C TRP A 89 -2.77 2.28 16.21
N VAL A 90 -1.70 2.16 15.42
CA VAL A 90 -0.69 1.11 15.57
C VAL A 90 0.69 1.67 15.22
N ILE A 91 1.68 1.23 15.98
CA ILE A 91 3.10 1.53 15.78
C ILE A 91 3.83 0.19 15.67
N SER A 92 4.65 0.00 14.63
CA SER A 92 5.49 -1.20 14.53
C SER A 92 6.71 -1.12 15.46
N SER A 93 7.39 -2.25 15.66
CA SER A 93 8.67 -2.27 16.38
C SER A 93 9.75 -1.39 15.74
N ALA A 94 9.68 -1.16 14.43
CA ALA A 94 10.58 -0.27 13.69
C ALA A 94 10.17 1.22 13.78
N GLY A 95 9.01 1.54 14.39
CA GLY A 95 8.52 2.90 14.53
C GLY A 95 7.62 3.39 13.38
N ALA A 96 7.18 2.50 12.49
CA ALA A 96 6.22 2.84 11.43
C ALA A 96 4.83 3.10 12.05
N MET A 97 4.11 4.14 11.59
CA MET A 97 2.90 4.63 12.28
C MET A 97 1.66 4.66 11.39
N GLY A 98 0.52 4.31 11.99
CA GLY A 98 -0.80 4.51 11.43
C GLY A 98 -1.20 3.45 10.41
N ILE A 99 -2.28 3.71 9.69
CA ILE A 99 -2.96 2.69 8.87
C ILE A 99 -2.15 2.19 7.67
N MET A 100 -1.26 3.02 7.13
CA MET A 100 -0.31 2.67 6.06
C MET A 100 1.14 2.55 6.54
N GLN A 101 1.35 2.48 7.87
CA GLN A 101 2.65 2.27 8.51
C GLN A 101 3.75 3.18 7.92
N ILE A 102 3.53 4.49 7.99
CA ILE A 102 4.48 5.47 7.47
C ILE A 102 5.62 5.66 8.49
N MET A 103 6.86 5.49 8.03
CA MET A 103 8.06 5.78 8.83
C MET A 103 8.17 7.28 9.17
N PRO A 104 8.72 7.65 10.35
CA PRO A 104 8.83 9.06 10.74
C PRO A 104 9.57 9.94 9.73
N GLY A 105 10.65 9.44 9.12
CA GLY A 105 11.38 10.16 8.08
C GLY A 105 10.51 10.46 6.85
N THR A 106 9.78 9.44 6.38
CA THR A 106 8.81 9.57 5.29
C THR A 106 7.68 10.53 5.65
N ALA A 107 7.15 10.48 6.88
CA ALA A 107 6.10 11.39 7.34
C ALA A 107 6.54 12.85 7.25
N ARG A 108 7.79 13.17 7.63
CA ARG A 108 8.35 14.53 7.49
C ARG A 108 8.46 14.96 6.03
N LEU A 109 8.98 14.10 5.16
CA LEU A 109 9.08 14.38 3.71
C LEU A 109 7.71 14.61 3.07
N LEU A 110 6.67 13.97 3.61
CA LEU A 110 5.30 14.08 3.16
C LEU A 110 4.51 15.21 3.86
N GLY A 111 5.09 15.92 4.82
CA GLY A 111 4.36 16.92 5.61
C GLY A 111 3.19 16.33 6.42
N LEU A 112 3.23 15.03 6.75
CA LEU A 112 2.21 14.36 7.56
C LEU A 112 2.45 14.67 9.04
N SER A 113 1.72 15.64 9.58
CA SER A 113 1.86 16.08 10.98
C SER A 113 1.22 15.12 11.99
N TYR A 114 0.06 14.54 11.67
CA TYR A 114 -0.64 13.61 12.56
C TYR A 114 -0.82 12.24 11.92
N THR A 115 0.10 11.33 12.23
CA THR A 115 0.23 10.00 11.61
C THR A 115 -0.91 9.03 11.96
N PHE A 116 -1.65 9.27 13.05
CA PHE A 116 -2.79 8.44 13.45
C PHE A 116 -4.14 8.91 12.90
N ASN A 117 -4.19 10.07 12.22
CA ASN A 117 -5.38 10.42 11.44
C ASN A 117 -5.48 9.47 10.25
N LYS A 118 -6.54 8.65 10.25
CA LYS A 118 -6.78 7.62 9.26
C LYS A 118 -6.69 8.15 7.82
N VAL A 119 -7.41 9.22 7.50
CA VAL A 119 -7.52 9.75 6.13
C VAL A 119 -6.22 10.40 5.70
N SER A 120 -5.61 11.23 6.54
CA SER A 120 -4.34 11.87 6.23
C SER A 120 -3.20 10.86 6.05
N ASN A 121 -3.17 9.79 6.85
CA ASN A 121 -2.20 8.70 6.71
C ASN A 121 -2.43 7.90 5.42
N MET A 122 -3.69 7.58 5.07
CA MET A 122 -4.03 6.95 3.79
C MET A 122 -3.58 7.79 2.60
N ARG A 123 -3.86 9.10 2.59
CA ARG A 123 -3.42 10.00 1.50
C ARG A 123 -1.91 10.09 1.40
N ALA A 124 -1.22 10.20 2.53
CA ALA A 124 0.24 10.26 2.56
C ALA A 124 0.86 8.97 2.00
N GLY A 125 0.37 7.81 2.42
CA GLY A 125 0.85 6.52 1.90
C GLY A 125 0.48 6.30 0.44
N ALA A 126 -0.72 6.68 0.00
CA ALA A 126 -1.11 6.62 -1.41
C ALA A 126 -0.18 7.47 -2.29
N ARG A 127 0.10 8.71 -1.87
CA ARG A 127 1.08 9.57 -2.56
C ARG A 127 2.47 8.93 -2.62
N TYR A 128 2.92 8.34 -1.53
CA TYR A 128 4.24 7.69 -1.48
C TYR A 128 4.31 6.46 -2.38
N LEU A 129 3.23 5.66 -2.43
CA LEU A 129 3.11 4.50 -3.32
C LEU A 129 3.09 4.92 -4.79
N ARG A 130 2.35 5.98 -5.14
CA ARG A 130 2.34 6.55 -6.49
C ARG A 130 3.74 6.97 -6.93
N GLN A 131 4.49 7.67 -6.07
CA GLN A 131 5.88 8.04 -6.33
C GLN A 131 6.78 6.82 -6.60
N GLN A 132 6.58 5.70 -5.88
CA GLN A 132 7.36 4.49 -6.14
C GLN A 132 6.96 3.83 -7.47
N LEU A 133 5.66 3.81 -7.80
CA LEU A 133 5.20 3.30 -9.08
C LEU A 133 5.73 4.13 -10.26
N ASP A 134 5.73 5.46 -10.14
CA ASP A 134 6.29 6.36 -11.16
C ASP A 134 7.80 6.14 -11.33
N ARG A 135 8.50 5.91 -10.21
CA ARG A 135 9.95 5.70 -10.21
C ARG A 135 10.36 4.36 -10.83
N PHE A 136 9.63 3.29 -10.55
CA PHE A 136 10.07 1.94 -10.90
C PHE A 136 9.31 1.30 -12.06
N GLY A 137 8.13 1.84 -12.45
CA GLY A 137 7.31 1.32 -13.56
C GLY A 137 6.74 -0.08 -13.35
N ARG A 138 7.05 -0.72 -12.22
CA ARG A 138 6.74 -2.11 -11.88
C ARG A 138 6.22 -2.20 -10.45
N VAL A 139 5.09 -2.87 -10.28
CA VAL A 139 4.39 -2.97 -8.98
C VAL A 139 5.25 -3.69 -7.94
N ASP A 140 5.96 -4.76 -8.32
CA ASP A 140 6.80 -5.52 -7.40
C ASP A 140 7.98 -4.69 -6.87
N LEU A 141 8.64 -3.92 -7.75
CA LEU A 141 9.71 -3.01 -7.37
C LEU A 141 9.22 -1.81 -6.56
N ALA A 142 8.04 -1.28 -6.91
CA ALA A 142 7.43 -0.18 -6.18
C ALA A 142 7.05 -0.59 -4.74
N LEU A 143 6.48 -1.78 -4.55
CA LEU A 143 6.15 -2.32 -3.24
C LEU A 143 7.42 -2.60 -2.41
N ALA A 144 8.46 -3.13 -3.04
CA ALA A 144 9.74 -3.29 -2.38
C ALA A 144 10.32 -1.96 -1.86
N ALA A 145 10.24 -0.91 -2.68
CA ALA A 145 10.67 0.43 -2.31
C ALA A 145 9.80 1.06 -1.23
N TYR A 146 8.49 0.85 -1.30
CA TYR A 146 7.56 1.32 -0.28
C TYR A 146 7.91 0.73 1.10
N ASN A 147 8.09 -0.59 1.18
CA ASN A 147 8.43 -1.30 2.42
C ASN A 147 9.81 -0.92 2.95
N ALA A 148 10.79 -0.78 2.05
CA ALA A 148 12.17 -0.44 2.38
C ALA A 148 12.33 0.96 3.02
N GLY A 149 11.41 1.88 2.74
CA GLY A 149 11.52 3.28 3.13
C GLY A 149 12.60 4.04 2.34
N PRO A 150 12.65 5.38 2.48
CA PRO A 150 13.52 6.25 1.67
C PRO A 150 15.03 6.03 1.92
N GLU A 151 15.41 5.45 3.06
CA GLU A 151 16.81 5.30 3.46
C GLU A 151 17.53 4.08 2.85
N ARG A 152 16.80 3.15 2.20
CA ARG A 152 17.41 1.95 1.62
C ARG A 152 18.08 2.26 0.28
N ARG A 153 19.37 2.63 0.35
CA ARG A 153 20.24 2.93 -0.81
C ARG A 153 20.30 1.82 -1.86
N ALA A 154 20.01 0.59 -1.46
CA ALA A 154 19.92 -0.62 -2.26
C ALA A 154 19.07 -0.47 -3.54
N LEU A 155 17.88 0.11 -3.41
CA LEU A 155 16.91 0.25 -4.52
C LEU A 155 17.19 1.48 -5.38
N GLN A 156 18.11 2.35 -4.94
CA GLN A 156 18.43 3.60 -5.63
C GLN A 156 19.46 3.42 -6.75
N ARG A 157 20.18 2.30 -6.80
CA ARG A 157 21.30 2.06 -7.75
C ARG A 157 20.93 1.24 -8.98
N GLY A 158 19.72 1.41 -9.50
CA GLY A 158 19.32 0.90 -10.81
C GLY A 158 18.90 -0.57 -10.78
N TYR A 159 17.68 -0.78 -11.25
CA TYR A 159 17.21 -2.03 -11.82
C TYR A 159 17.36 -1.94 -13.34
#